data_AF-A0A0H3I6Y4-F1
#
_entry.id   AF-A0A0H3I6Y4-F1
#
_cell.length_a   1.000
_cell.length_b   1.000
_cell.length_c   1.000
_cell.angle_alpha   90.00
_cell.angle_beta   90.00
_cell.angle_gamma   90.00
#
_symmetry.space_group_name_H-M   'P 1'
#
loop_
_entity.id
_entity.type
_entity.pdbx_description
1 polymer ?
#
loop_
_entity_poly.entity_id
_entity_poly.type
_entity_poly.pdbx_seq_one_letter_code
_entity_poly.pdbx_strand_id
1 'polypeptide(L)'
;MSLTDTKVKNAKPSEKAVKLTDGFGLYLLVHPNGSKYWQLGYRFQGKQKVFSIGVYPAVSLADARQRRDEAKKLLAAGIDPSAKKQADNKIVQERRNNTRAFKTVAKSWFATKTTWSEDYQRSVWTRLETYLFPDIGNKDIAELDTGDLLVPIKKIEKLGYLEIAMRVKQYATAIMRYAVQQKMIRFNPAYDLEGAVQKHQTEHRPAIELEEIPTLLERIEAYKGRSRLTQLAIKLNLLIFVRSSELRFARWSEIDFKSALWVIPEERETIEGIKHSGRGAKMRRKHYVPLCNQALAILEELKDLTYDVNGDDGFILTGCYDAMKPMSENTINKALRKMGYDTKTDLCGHGFRTLACSALIESGIWPEDVVELQMSHMEKNNVRAAYTHKAKHLEQRRLMLQWWADFLDANSNGMVRPFEFGQKG
;
A
#
# COMPACT_ATOMS: atom_id res chain seq x y z
N MET A 1 34.46 46.63 -42.60
CA MET A 1 33.54 46.22 -43.69
C MET A 1 32.60 45.16 -43.15
N SER A 2 31.32 45.28 -43.43
CA SER A 2 30.32 44.25 -43.15
C SER A 2 30.55 43.01 -44.01
N LEU A 3 30.10 41.85 -43.53
CA LEU A 3 30.14 40.62 -44.32
C LEU A 3 28.99 40.60 -45.34
N THR A 4 29.21 39.89 -46.44
CA THR A 4 28.19 39.53 -47.43
C THR A 4 27.96 38.02 -47.37
N ASP A 5 26.77 37.56 -47.77
CA ASP A 5 26.45 36.12 -47.77
C ASP A 5 27.43 35.31 -48.62
N THR A 6 27.88 35.87 -49.75
CA THR A 6 28.91 35.27 -50.60
C THR A 6 30.23 35.09 -49.85
N LYS A 7 30.64 36.09 -49.05
CA LYS A 7 31.89 36.03 -48.26
C LYS A 7 31.78 35.04 -47.10
N VAL A 8 30.61 34.93 -46.47
CA VAL A 8 30.32 33.94 -45.41
C VAL A 8 30.35 32.51 -45.97
N LYS A 9 29.67 32.29 -47.10
CA LYS A 9 29.62 31.00 -47.78
C LYS A 9 31.01 30.54 -48.20
N ASN A 10 31.79 31.43 -48.82
CA ASN A 10 33.11 31.13 -49.37
C ASN A 10 34.24 31.20 -48.34
N ALA A 11 33.96 31.53 -47.07
CA ALA A 11 34.97 31.54 -46.03
C ALA A 11 35.60 30.15 -45.86
N LYS A 12 36.91 30.05 -46.06
CA LYS A 12 37.68 28.80 -45.97
C LYS A 12 38.29 28.62 -44.58
N PRO A 13 38.43 27.38 -44.09
CA PRO A 13 39.21 27.07 -42.90
C PRO A 13 40.68 27.46 -43.10
N SER A 14 41.37 27.71 -41.99
CA SER A 14 42.83 27.92 -41.94
C SER A 14 43.40 27.07 -40.79
N GLU A 15 44.72 27.01 -40.65
CA GLU A 15 45.40 26.28 -39.57
C GLU A 15 44.97 26.75 -38.17
N LYS A 16 44.54 28.02 -38.05
CA LYS A 16 43.98 28.61 -36.83
C LYS A 16 42.59 29.17 -37.09
N ALA A 17 41.78 29.25 -36.03
CA ALA A 17 40.43 29.80 -36.13
C ALA A 17 40.47 31.26 -36.63
N VAL A 18 39.74 31.53 -37.72
CA VAL A 18 39.73 32.85 -38.36
C VAL A 18 38.45 33.59 -37.97
N LYS A 19 38.63 34.83 -37.52
CA LYS A 19 37.53 35.73 -37.16
C LYS A 19 37.22 36.67 -38.32
N LEU A 20 36.02 36.54 -38.89
CA LEU A 20 35.49 37.43 -39.92
C LEU A 20 34.46 38.38 -39.29
N THR A 21 34.80 39.65 -39.16
CA THR A 21 33.96 40.64 -38.46
C THR A 21 32.86 41.19 -39.39
N ASP A 22 31.61 41.19 -38.90
CA ASP A 22 30.45 41.81 -39.58
C ASP A 22 30.15 43.23 -39.08
N GLY A 23 30.60 43.55 -37.87
CA GLY A 23 30.43 44.86 -37.23
C GLY A 23 29.60 44.77 -35.96
N PHE A 24 29.61 45.85 -35.16
CA PHE A 24 28.82 45.93 -33.93
C PHE A 24 29.10 44.81 -32.91
N GLY A 25 30.29 44.21 -32.95
CA GLY A 25 30.70 43.08 -32.10
C GLY A 25 30.34 41.71 -32.66
N LEU A 26 29.54 41.62 -33.74
CA LEU A 26 29.22 40.38 -34.43
C LEU A 26 30.37 39.95 -35.35
N TYR A 27 30.69 38.66 -35.31
CA TYR A 27 31.66 38.04 -36.19
C TYR A 27 31.33 36.56 -36.45
N LEU A 28 31.80 36.06 -37.57
CA LEU A 28 31.84 34.64 -37.89
C LEU A 28 33.21 34.07 -37.48
N LEU A 29 33.20 33.06 -36.63
CA LEU A 29 34.39 32.30 -36.26
C LEU A 29 34.45 31.02 -37.10
N VAL A 30 35.43 30.93 -37.99
CA VAL A 30 35.66 29.78 -38.86
C VAL A 30 36.76 28.93 -38.22
N HIS A 31 36.41 27.73 -37.77
CA HIS A 31 37.37 26.81 -37.15
C HIS A 31 38.16 26.03 -38.21
N PRO A 32 39.35 25.48 -37.86
CA PRO A 32 40.14 24.64 -38.76
C PRO A 32 39.38 23.42 -39.31
N ASN A 33 38.43 22.88 -38.54
CA ASN A 33 37.55 21.78 -38.97
C ASN A 33 36.41 22.21 -39.93
N GLY A 34 36.38 23.48 -40.33
CA GLY A 34 35.39 24.06 -41.24
C GLY A 34 34.04 24.42 -40.64
N SER A 35 33.82 24.19 -39.34
CA SER A 35 32.64 24.70 -38.64
C SER A 35 32.67 26.23 -38.52
N LYS A 36 31.52 26.87 -38.71
CA LYS A 36 31.37 28.33 -38.77
C LYS A 36 30.36 28.79 -37.73
N TYR A 37 30.81 29.53 -36.73
CA TYR A 37 29.97 29.99 -35.61
C TYR A 37 29.73 31.49 -35.66
N TRP A 38 28.48 31.91 -35.52
CA TRP A 38 28.12 33.29 -35.24
C TRP A 38 28.30 33.60 -33.77
N GLN A 39 29.15 34.58 -33.48
CA GLN A 39 29.43 35.02 -32.12
C GLN A 39 29.36 36.54 -32.00
N LEU A 40 28.90 37.00 -30.84
CA LEU A 40 28.86 38.40 -30.46
C LEU A 40 29.80 38.63 -29.29
N GLY A 41 30.85 39.42 -29.52
CA GLY A 41 31.69 39.95 -28.44
C GLY A 41 31.02 41.16 -27.80
N TYR A 42 30.89 41.17 -26.48
CA TYR A 42 30.29 42.27 -25.71
C TYR A 42 30.99 42.47 -24.37
N ARG A 43 30.71 43.58 -23.70
CA ARG A 43 31.10 43.80 -22.30
C ARG A 43 29.85 43.91 -21.44
N PHE A 44 29.88 43.30 -20.27
CA PHE A 44 28.82 43.39 -19.27
C PHE A 44 29.47 43.51 -17.89
N GLN A 45 29.09 44.53 -17.12
CA GLN A 45 29.68 44.83 -15.80
C GLN A 45 31.22 44.84 -15.82
N GLY A 46 31.81 45.56 -16.79
CA GLY A 46 33.26 45.69 -16.93
C GLY A 46 34.00 44.47 -17.50
N LYS A 47 33.38 43.29 -17.59
CA LYS A 47 34.00 42.05 -18.10
C LYS A 47 33.66 41.81 -19.58
N GLN A 48 34.66 41.38 -20.35
CA GLN A 48 34.47 40.95 -21.73
C GLN A 48 33.87 39.54 -21.78
N LYS A 49 32.81 39.36 -22.56
CA LYS A 49 32.09 38.09 -22.73
C LYS A 49 31.78 37.83 -24.21
N VAL A 50 31.50 36.58 -24.53
CA VAL A 50 31.11 36.13 -25.87
C VAL A 50 29.74 35.45 -25.80
N PHE A 51 28.81 35.91 -26.62
CA PHE A 51 27.48 35.32 -26.76
C PHE A 51 27.42 34.51 -28.06
N SER A 52 27.13 33.22 -27.95
CA SER A 52 26.98 32.33 -29.11
C SER A 52 25.58 32.47 -29.71
N ILE A 53 25.50 32.93 -30.95
CA ILE A 53 24.25 33.20 -31.69
C ILE A 53 23.76 31.94 -32.42
N GLY A 54 24.68 31.16 -32.98
CA GLY A 54 24.36 29.92 -33.69
C GLY A 54 25.44 29.49 -34.68
N VAL A 55 25.16 28.43 -35.45
CA VAL A 55 26.10 27.83 -36.40
C VAL A 55 25.59 28.06 -37.82
N TYR A 56 26.45 28.47 -38.74
CA TYR A 56 26.14 28.56 -40.17
C TYR A 56 26.26 27.16 -40.81
N PRO A 57 25.35 26.74 -41.73
CA PRO A 57 24.31 27.54 -42.38
C PRO A 57 22.95 27.57 -41.66
N ALA A 58 22.78 26.86 -40.55
CA ALA A 58 21.51 26.80 -39.81
C ALA A 58 21.04 28.18 -39.29
N VAL A 59 21.96 29.13 -39.12
CA VAL A 59 21.67 30.55 -38.88
C VAL A 59 22.29 31.36 -40.03
N SER A 60 21.45 32.05 -40.79
CA SER A 60 21.88 32.91 -41.89
C SER A 60 22.56 34.19 -41.36
N LEU A 61 23.24 34.95 -42.24
CA LEU A 61 23.81 36.25 -41.86
C LEU A 61 22.72 37.23 -41.41
N ALA A 62 21.56 37.23 -42.08
CA ALA A 62 20.42 38.07 -41.73
C ALA A 62 19.90 37.73 -40.32
N ASP A 63 19.70 36.44 -40.04
CA ASP A 63 19.26 35.98 -38.71
C ASP A 63 20.30 36.30 -37.63
N ALA A 64 21.59 36.18 -37.96
CA ALA A 64 22.67 36.51 -37.03
C ALA A 64 22.68 38.01 -36.67
N ARG A 65 22.37 38.89 -37.63
CA ARG A 65 22.23 40.33 -37.39
C ARG A 65 20.99 40.65 -36.55
N GLN A 66 19.86 40.02 -36.83
CA GLN A 66 18.65 40.19 -36.01
C GLN A 66 18.91 39.76 -34.55
N ARG A 67 19.46 38.57 -34.34
CA ARG A 67 19.77 38.04 -33.00
C ARG A 67 20.84 38.87 -32.27
N ARG A 68 21.78 39.49 -33.01
CA ARG A 68 22.71 40.47 -32.45
C ARG A 68 21.95 41.68 -31.90
N ASP A 69 21.01 42.23 -32.66
CA ASP A 69 20.27 43.43 -32.25
C ASP A 69 19.35 43.14 -31.05
N GLU A 70 18.75 41.96 -31.00
CA GLU A 70 18.02 41.46 -29.82
C GLU A 70 18.93 41.32 -28.60
N ALA A 71 20.11 40.72 -28.74
CA ALA A 71 21.09 40.60 -27.65
C ALA A 71 21.57 41.98 -27.16
N LYS A 72 21.71 42.95 -28.06
CA LYS A 72 22.04 44.34 -27.69
C LYS A 72 20.91 45.06 -26.96
N LYS A 73 19.65 44.82 -27.32
CA LYS A 73 18.50 45.34 -26.56
C LYS A 73 18.50 44.82 -25.12
N LEU A 74 18.82 43.53 -24.93
CA LEU A 74 18.98 42.95 -23.58
C LEU A 74 20.10 43.62 -22.78
N LEU A 75 21.24 43.86 -23.42
CA LEU A 75 22.36 44.57 -22.79
C LEU A 75 21.99 46.01 -22.40
N ALA A 76 21.24 46.72 -23.24
CA ALA A 76 20.74 48.06 -22.93
C ALA A 76 19.77 48.07 -21.75
N ALA A 77 19.02 46.98 -21.55
CA ALA A 77 18.15 46.77 -20.39
C ALA A 77 18.90 46.23 -19.15
N GLY A 78 20.23 46.14 -19.17
CA GLY A 78 21.03 45.65 -18.06
C GLY A 78 20.99 44.13 -17.84
N ILE A 79 20.53 43.36 -18.83
CA ILE A 79 20.41 41.90 -18.76
C ILE A 79 21.55 41.24 -19.55
N ASP A 80 22.25 40.29 -18.96
CA ASP A 80 23.28 39.49 -19.65
C ASP A 80 22.63 38.46 -20.61
N PRO A 81 22.82 38.56 -21.95
CA PRO A 81 22.21 37.65 -22.92
C PRO A 81 22.63 36.19 -22.74
N SER A 82 23.86 35.93 -22.30
CA SER A 82 24.36 34.56 -22.08
C SER A 82 23.68 33.91 -20.88
N ALA A 83 23.48 34.68 -19.80
CA ALA A 83 22.78 34.20 -18.59
C ALA A 83 21.29 33.96 -18.86
N LYS A 84 20.64 34.86 -19.61
CA LYS A 84 19.23 34.69 -20.01
C LYS A 84 19.04 33.41 -20.86
N LYS A 85 19.89 33.18 -21.85
CA LYS A 85 19.84 31.97 -22.69
C LYS A 85 20.06 30.68 -21.86
N GLN A 86 20.94 30.71 -20.87
CA GLN A 86 21.13 29.58 -19.96
C GLN A 86 19.90 29.34 -19.07
N ALA A 87 19.29 30.40 -18.54
CA ALA A 87 18.08 30.31 -17.73
C ALA A 87 16.89 29.78 -18.55
N ASP A 88 16.68 30.28 -19.76
CA ASP A 88 15.60 29.83 -20.65
C ASP A 88 15.77 28.34 -21.03
N ASN A 89 17.00 27.91 -21.34
CA ASN A 89 17.30 26.49 -21.57
C ASN A 89 17.02 25.63 -20.34
N LYS A 90 17.37 26.13 -19.14
CA LYS A 90 17.09 25.44 -17.88
C LYS A 90 15.59 25.31 -17.64
N ILE A 91 14.80 26.35 -17.90
CA ILE A 91 13.33 26.33 -17.79
C ILE A 91 12.71 25.33 -18.77
N VAL A 92 13.19 25.28 -20.02
CA VAL A 92 12.71 24.31 -21.02
C VAL A 92 13.07 22.87 -20.61
N GLN A 93 14.26 22.67 -20.02
CA GLN A 93 14.69 21.39 -19.50
C GLN A 93 13.88 20.96 -18.27
N GLU A 94 13.63 21.86 -17.33
CA GLU A 94 12.76 21.65 -16.17
C GLU A 94 11.32 21.30 -16.59
N ARG A 95 10.77 21.98 -17.63
CA ARG A 95 9.44 21.65 -18.19
C ARG A 95 9.39 20.26 -18.81
N ARG A 96 10.45 19.82 -19.50
CA ARG A 96 10.56 18.44 -20.02
C ARG A 96 10.69 17.43 -18.89
N ASN A 97 11.51 17.72 -17.89
CA ASN A 97 11.79 16.84 -16.75
C ASN A 97 10.56 16.67 -15.83
N ASN A 98 9.70 17.68 -15.68
CA ASN A 98 8.50 17.57 -14.84
C ASN A 98 7.53 16.46 -15.28
N THR A 99 7.54 16.06 -16.55
CA THR A 99 6.75 14.92 -17.06
C THR A 99 7.36 13.56 -16.73
N ARG A 100 8.68 13.51 -16.52
CA ARG A 100 9.46 12.29 -16.22
C ARG A 100 9.92 12.19 -14.77
N ALA A 101 9.63 13.20 -13.96
CA ALA A 101 9.92 13.17 -12.53
C ALA A 101 9.28 11.94 -11.88
N PHE A 102 10.01 11.27 -10.99
CA PHE A 102 9.54 10.06 -10.31
C PHE A 102 8.16 10.25 -9.67
N LYS A 103 7.90 11.40 -9.04
CA LYS A 103 6.60 11.74 -8.44
C LYS A 103 5.48 11.82 -9.48
N THR A 104 5.74 12.36 -10.66
CA THR A 104 4.76 12.45 -11.76
C THR A 104 4.42 11.07 -12.31
N VAL A 105 5.44 10.22 -12.48
CA VAL A 105 5.24 8.82 -12.90
C VAL A 105 4.52 8.03 -11.82
N ALA A 106 4.85 8.24 -10.55
CA ALA A 106 4.17 7.62 -9.42
C ALA A 106 2.68 7.99 -9.37
N LYS A 107 2.32 9.26 -9.62
CA LYS A 107 0.92 9.68 -9.75
C LYS A 107 0.21 8.94 -10.89
N SER A 108 0.85 8.84 -12.04
CA SER A 108 0.29 8.17 -13.21
C SER A 108 0.08 6.67 -12.97
N TRP A 109 1.07 6.01 -12.35
CA TRP A 109 0.95 4.63 -11.89
C TRP A 109 -0.18 4.46 -10.87
N PHE A 110 -0.26 5.36 -9.89
CA PHE A 110 -1.26 5.31 -8.82
C PHE A 110 -2.69 5.45 -9.38
N ALA A 111 -2.90 6.31 -10.39
CA ALA A 111 -4.17 6.44 -11.09
C ALA A 111 -4.65 5.15 -11.78
N THR A 112 -3.73 4.22 -12.13
CA THR A 112 -4.10 2.90 -12.66
C THR A 112 -4.68 1.94 -11.61
N LYS A 113 -4.61 2.29 -10.31
CA LYS A 113 -4.99 1.41 -9.20
C LYS A 113 -6.43 1.63 -8.73
N THR A 114 -7.35 1.49 -9.67
CA THR A 114 -8.79 1.71 -9.46
C THR A 114 -9.46 0.63 -8.59
N THR A 115 -8.85 -0.55 -8.44
CA THR A 115 -9.41 -1.65 -7.64
C THR A 115 -9.11 -1.55 -6.14
N TRP A 116 -8.23 -0.63 -5.75
CA TRP A 116 -7.83 -0.44 -4.35
C TRP A 116 -8.91 0.32 -3.58
N SER A 117 -9.15 -0.07 -2.33
CA SER A 117 -10.03 0.72 -1.46
C SER A 117 -9.43 2.09 -1.16
N GLU A 118 -10.27 3.09 -0.91
CA GLU A 118 -9.85 4.47 -0.64
C GLU A 118 -8.87 4.56 0.55
N ASP A 119 -9.11 3.79 1.62
CA ASP A 119 -8.21 3.74 2.77
C ASP A 119 -6.84 3.18 2.41
N TYR A 120 -6.80 2.15 1.55
CA TYR A 120 -5.54 1.58 1.11
C TYR A 120 -4.81 2.55 0.18
N GLN A 121 -5.52 3.18 -0.76
CA GLN A 121 -4.98 4.24 -1.62
C GLN A 121 -4.36 5.37 -0.77
N ARG A 122 -5.10 5.91 0.20
CA ARG A 122 -4.61 6.96 1.11
C ARG A 122 -3.36 6.51 1.84
N SER A 123 -3.37 5.31 2.43
CA SER A 123 -2.22 4.75 3.15
C SER A 123 -0.98 4.56 2.26
N VAL A 124 -1.16 4.08 1.02
CA VAL A 124 -0.06 3.94 0.05
C VAL A 124 0.49 5.31 -0.33
N TRP A 125 -0.39 6.26 -0.66
CA TRP A 125 0.03 7.60 -1.07
C TRP A 125 0.80 8.33 0.04
N THR A 126 0.30 8.31 1.27
CA THR A 126 1.01 8.87 2.43
C THR A 126 2.40 8.24 2.58
N ARG A 127 2.55 6.92 2.42
CA ARG A 127 3.88 6.28 2.48
C ARG A 127 4.81 6.77 1.35
N LEU A 128 4.31 6.97 0.13
CA LEU A 128 5.12 7.51 -0.96
C LEU A 128 5.59 8.94 -0.65
N GLU A 129 4.69 9.77 -0.13
CA GLU A 129 4.98 11.15 0.28
C GLU A 129 5.96 11.24 1.45
N THR A 130 5.82 10.35 2.44
CA THR A 130 6.69 10.34 3.61
C THR A 130 8.07 9.78 3.31
N TYR A 131 8.16 8.71 2.52
CA TYR A 131 9.37 7.91 2.44
C TYR A 131 10.10 7.94 1.09
N LEU A 132 9.43 8.16 -0.05
CA LEU A 132 10.10 8.16 -1.37
C LEU A 132 10.27 9.56 -1.93
N PHE A 133 9.21 10.37 -1.94
CA PHE A 133 9.24 11.67 -2.61
C PHE A 133 10.25 12.67 -2.04
N PRO A 134 10.60 12.68 -0.74
CA PRO A 134 11.61 13.58 -0.22
C PRO A 134 13.00 13.38 -0.85
N ASP A 135 13.33 12.13 -1.21
CA ASP A 135 14.68 11.76 -1.69
C ASP A 135 14.77 11.68 -3.21
N ILE A 136 13.76 11.08 -3.86
CA ILE A 136 13.80 10.78 -5.29
C ILE A 136 12.65 11.42 -6.08
N GLY A 137 11.69 12.09 -5.43
CA GLY A 137 10.44 12.51 -6.06
C GLY A 137 10.61 13.45 -7.27
N ASN A 138 11.59 14.35 -7.22
CA ASN A 138 11.84 15.34 -8.27
C ASN A 138 12.92 14.91 -9.27
N LYS A 139 13.56 13.75 -9.06
CA LYS A 139 14.58 13.22 -9.99
C LYS A 139 13.91 12.65 -11.23
N ASP A 140 14.56 12.77 -12.40
CA ASP A 140 14.10 12.12 -13.62
C ASP A 140 14.20 10.60 -13.44
N ILE A 141 13.10 9.89 -13.74
CA ILE A 141 13.04 8.44 -13.58
C ILE A 141 14.05 7.68 -14.46
N ALA A 142 14.51 8.28 -15.55
CA ALA A 142 15.51 7.70 -16.45
C ALA A 142 16.95 7.83 -15.93
N GLU A 143 17.18 8.71 -14.96
CA GLU A 143 18.50 8.92 -14.34
C GLU A 143 18.67 8.12 -13.04
N LEU A 144 17.59 7.53 -12.51
CA LEU A 144 17.62 6.76 -11.27
C LEU A 144 18.28 5.39 -11.49
N ASP A 145 19.26 5.08 -10.65
CA ASP A 145 19.86 3.75 -10.53
C ASP A 145 19.44 3.01 -9.25
N THR A 146 19.98 1.81 -9.03
CA THR A 146 19.69 0.99 -7.84
C THR A 146 20.15 1.68 -6.56
N GLY A 147 21.27 2.41 -6.60
CA GLY A 147 21.81 3.13 -5.45
C GLY A 147 20.90 4.26 -5.00
N ASP A 148 20.38 5.05 -5.94
CA ASP A 148 19.39 6.10 -5.67
C ASP A 148 18.12 5.56 -5.01
N LEU A 149 17.62 4.41 -5.49
CA LEU A 149 16.44 3.77 -4.93
C LEU A 149 16.67 3.17 -3.54
N LEU A 150 17.90 2.78 -3.20
CA LEU A 150 18.25 2.26 -1.87
C LEU A 150 18.26 3.33 -0.79
N VAL A 151 18.61 4.58 -1.12
CA VAL A 151 18.71 5.68 -0.14
C VAL A 151 17.46 5.82 0.74
N PRO A 152 16.24 5.99 0.19
CA PRO A 152 15.03 6.12 1.01
C PRO A 152 14.74 4.84 1.80
N ILE A 153 15.00 3.65 1.24
CA ILE A 153 14.72 2.38 1.90
C ILE A 153 15.63 2.18 3.13
N LYS A 154 16.93 2.45 2.98
CA LYS A 154 17.92 2.37 4.07
C LYS A 154 17.62 3.35 5.21
N LYS A 155 17.03 4.53 4.91
CA LYS A 155 16.57 5.45 5.96
C LYS A 155 15.46 4.84 6.81
N ILE A 156 14.50 4.14 6.20
CA ILE A 156 13.42 3.47 6.92
C ILE A 156 13.96 2.32 7.79
N GLU A 157 14.90 1.54 7.25
CA GLU A 157 15.56 0.46 8.00
C GLU A 157 16.28 0.97 9.23
N LYS A 158 17.00 2.10 9.12
CA LYS A 158 17.67 2.76 10.26
C LYS A 158 16.70 3.19 11.36
N LEU A 159 15.43 3.43 11.02
CA LEU A 159 14.37 3.74 11.99
C LEU A 159 13.74 2.48 12.62
N GLY A 160 14.12 1.28 12.17
CA GLY A 160 13.58 0.00 12.63
C GLY A 160 12.27 -0.43 11.97
N TYR A 161 11.74 0.31 10.99
CA TYR A 161 10.44 0.02 10.37
C TYR A 161 10.56 -0.94 9.17
N LEU A 162 11.02 -2.17 9.42
CA LEU A 162 11.35 -3.14 8.37
C LEU A 162 10.16 -3.51 7.46
N GLU A 163 8.95 -3.69 8.00
CA GLU A 163 7.75 -3.97 7.17
C GLU A 163 7.46 -2.80 6.20
N ILE A 164 7.58 -1.56 6.69
CA ILE A 164 7.36 -0.37 5.88
C ILE A 164 8.44 -0.29 4.78
N ALA A 165 9.70 -0.58 5.11
CA ALA A 165 10.80 -0.61 4.13
C ALA A 165 10.52 -1.61 3.00
N MET A 166 10.04 -2.81 3.33
CA MET A 166 9.65 -3.82 2.34
C MET A 166 8.49 -3.34 1.45
N ARG A 167 7.46 -2.72 2.03
CA ARG A 167 6.33 -2.15 1.27
C ARG A 167 6.78 -1.03 0.33
N VAL A 168 7.61 -0.12 0.81
CA VAL A 168 8.16 1.00 0.02
C VAL A 168 9.00 0.49 -1.14
N LYS A 169 9.84 -0.52 -0.92
CA LYS A 169 10.56 -1.22 -2.01
C LYS A 169 9.60 -1.77 -3.07
N GLN A 170 8.53 -2.45 -2.65
CA GLN A 170 7.53 -3.00 -3.58
C GLN A 170 6.88 -1.89 -4.43
N TYR A 171 6.54 -0.76 -3.82
CA TYR A 171 5.97 0.38 -4.54
C TYR A 171 6.98 1.00 -5.52
N ALA A 172 8.23 1.24 -5.10
CA ALA A 172 9.28 1.74 -5.98
C ALA A 172 9.47 0.80 -7.18
N THR A 173 9.51 -0.51 -6.94
CA THR A 173 9.62 -1.52 -8.00
C THR A 173 8.44 -1.48 -8.97
N ALA A 174 7.22 -1.31 -8.46
CA ALA A 174 6.01 -1.22 -9.28
C ALA A 174 5.95 0.08 -10.10
N ILE A 175 6.40 1.20 -9.54
CA ILE A 175 6.46 2.50 -10.24
C ILE A 175 7.51 2.44 -11.36
N MET A 176 8.70 1.91 -11.08
CA MET A 176 9.74 1.75 -12.11
C MET A 176 9.31 0.75 -13.20
N ARG A 177 8.60 -0.33 -12.83
CA ARG A 177 7.98 -1.25 -13.81
C ARG A 177 6.98 -0.52 -14.70
N TYR A 178 6.16 0.36 -14.13
CA TYR A 178 5.24 1.18 -14.93
C TYR A 178 5.98 2.12 -15.88
N ALA A 179 7.10 2.70 -15.46
CA ALA A 179 7.94 3.51 -16.34
C ALA A 179 8.52 2.71 -17.53
N VAL A 180 8.88 1.45 -17.32
CA VAL A 180 9.27 0.52 -18.41
C VAL A 180 8.10 0.31 -19.38
N GLN A 181 6.89 0.05 -18.86
CA GLN A 181 5.68 -0.15 -19.69
C GLN A 181 5.34 1.09 -20.52
N GLN A 182 5.56 2.29 -19.98
CA GLN A 182 5.40 3.56 -20.69
C GLN A 182 6.60 3.92 -21.60
N LYS A 183 7.56 3.00 -21.78
CA LYS A 183 8.78 3.18 -22.59
C LYS A 183 9.63 4.39 -22.17
N MET A 184 9.55 4.81 -20.92
CA MET A 184 10.37 5.91 -20.37
C MET A 184 11.78 5.44 -20.06
N ILE A 185 11.91 4.20 -19.60
CA ILE A 185 13.17 3.51 -19.28
C ILE A 185 13.18 2.13 -19.94
N ARG A 186 14.38 1.58 -20.18
CA ARG A 186 14.54 0.27 -20.85
C ARG A 186 14.54 -0.90 -19.88
N PHE A 187 15.09 -0.70 -18.68
CA PHE A 187 15.23 -1.71 -17.64
C PHE A 187 14.76 -1.14 -16.30
N ASN A 188 14.33 -2.01 -15.39
CA ASN A 188 13.90 -1.62 -14.05
C ASN A 188 15.03 -1.86 -13.03
N PRO A 189 15.78 -0.82 -12.60
CA PRO A 189 16.87 -0.97 -11.63
C PRO A 189 16.39 -1.41 -10.24
N ALA A 190 15.09 -1.32 -9.95
CA ALA A 190 14.54 -1.74 -8.66
C ALA A 190 14.57 -3.27 -8.45
N TYR A 191 14.78 -4.08 -9.51
CA TYR A 191 14.92 -5.52 -9.36
C TYR A 191 16.19 -5.91 -8.60
N ASP A 192 17.26 -5.13 -8.76
CA ASP A 192 18.53 -5.36 -8.05
C ASP A 192 18.49 -4.91 -6.58
N LEU A 193 17.34 -4.43 -6.08
CA LEU A 193 17.09 -4.19 -4.66
C LEU A 193 16.82 -5.50 -3.89
N GLU A 194 16.72 -6.64 -4.57
CA GLU A 194 16.58 -7.96 -3.96
C GLU A 194 17.86 -8.36 -3.20
N GLY A 195 17.71 -8.82 -1.95
CA GLY A 195 18.84 -9.08 -1.04
C GLY A 195 19.45 -7.86 -0.35
N ALA A 196 19.28 -6.65 -0.88
CA ALA A 196 19.84 -5.42 -0.29
C ALA A 196 19.06 -4.88 0.93
N VAL A 197 17.83 -5.36 1.14
CA VAL A 197 16.92 -4.94 2.22
C VAL A 197 16.81 -6.08 3.23
N GLN A 198 16.94 -5.77 4.52
CA GLN A 198 16.74 -6.71 5.61
C GLN A 198 15.30 -7.25 5.55
N LYS A 199 15.17 -8.58 5.49
CA LYS A 199 13.86 -9.21 5.56
C LYS A 199 13.33 -9.06 6.98
N HIS A 200 12.12 -8.52 7.12
CA HIS A 200 11.39 -8.65 8.37
C HIS A 200 11.09 -10.14 8.61
N GLN A 201 11.45 -10.67 9.78
CA GLN A 201 10.97 -11.99 10.17
C GLN A 201 9.47 -11.88 10.41
N THR A 202 8.68 -12.75 9.77
CA THR A 202 7.23 -12.73 9.94
C THR A 202 6.92 -13.26 11.34
N GLU A 203 6.52 -12.39 12.25
CA GLU A 203 5.98 -12.81 13.54
C GLU A 203 4.57 -13.38 13.31
N HIS A 204 4.41 -14.67 13.59
CA HIS A 204 3.10 -15.29 13.62
C HIS A 204 2.26 -14.67 14.76
N ARG A 205 0.95 -14.55 14.56
CA ARG A 205 0.06 -13.99 15.58
C ARG A 205 0.09 -14.89 16.82
N PRO A 206 0.19 -14.32 18.03
CA PRO A 206 0.31 -15.10 19.26
C PRO A 206 -0.97 -15.89 19.53
N ALA A 207 -0.79 -17.18 19.78
CA ALA A 207 -1.80 -18.11 20.23
C ALA A 207 -1.14 -19.03 21.27
N ILE A 208 -1.88 -19.32 22.34
CA ILE A 208 -1.45 -20.25 23.38
C ILE A 208 -1.35 -21.67 22.83
N GLU A 209 -0.59 -22.51 23.53
CA GLU A 209 -0.55 -23.95 23.25
C GLU A 209 -1.91 -24.59 23.59
N LEU A 210 -2.20 -25.73 22.96
CA LEU A 210 -3.49 -26.41 23.15
C LEU A 210 -3.68 -26.88 24.59
N GLU A 211 -2.60 -27.22 25.28
CA GLU A 211 -2.56 -27.58 26.70
C GLU A 211 -3.06 -26.48 27.64
N GLU A 212 -3.04 -25.22 27.20
CA GLU A 212 -3.48 -24.08 28.00
C GLU A 212 -4.97 -23.73 27.80
N ILE A 213 -5.69 -24.45 26.93
CA ILE A 213 -7.13 -24.24 26.69
C ILE A 213 -7.94 -24.30 28.00
N PRO A 214 -7.77 -25.29 28.89
CA PRO A 214 -8.53 -25.33 30.14
C PRO A 214 -8.35 -24.06 30.98
N THR A 215 -7.10 -23.57 31.11
CA THR A 215 -6.80 -22.34 31.86
C THR A 215 -7.38 -21.11 31.18
N LEU A 216 -7.38 -21.05 29.84
CA LEU A 216 -8.05 -19.98 29.11
C LEU A 216 -9.55 -19.95 29.40
N LEU A 217 -10.21 -21.11 29.34
CA LEU A 217 -11.65 -21.23 29.59
C LEU A 217 -11.99 -20.81 31.03
N GLU A 218 -11.23 -21.27 32.02
CA GLU A 218 -11.39 -20.84 33.41
C GLU A 218 -11.27 -19.33 33.57
N ARG A 219 -10.23 -18.72 32.96
CA ARG A 219 -10.03 -17.26 33.02
C ARG A 219 -11.13 -16.49 32.31
N ILE A 220 -11.68 -17.03 31.21
CA ILE A 220 -12.83 -16.45 30.51
C ILE A 220 -14.06 -16.50 31.42
N GLU A 221 -14.34 -17.62 32.09
CA GLU A 221 -15.48 -17.75 33.01
C GLU A 221 -15.34 -16.83 34.24
N ALA A 222 -14.15 -16.74 34.82
CA ALA A 222 -13.86 -15.91 35.98
C ALA A 222 -13.85 -14.39 35.68
N TYR A 223 -13.92 -13.99 34.40
CA TYR A 223 -13.82 -12.59 34.00
C TYR A 223 -15.04 -11.76 34.42
N LYS A 224 -14.90 -11.05 35.55
CA LYS A 224 -15.88 -10.08 36.07
C LYS A 224 -15.69 -8.66 35.48
N GLY A 225 -15.39 -8.56 34.19
CA GLY A 225 -15.21 -7.26 33.54
C GLY A 225 -16.47 -6.39 33.52
N ARG A 226 -16.34 -5.16 32.99
CA ARG A 226 -17.41 -4.13 33.03
C ARG A 226 -18.73 -4.50 32.34
N SER A 227 -18.82 -5.60 31.58
CA SER A 227 -20.08 -6.06 30.99
C SER A 227 -20.01 -7.55 30.63
N ARG A 228 -21.05 -8.31 31.02
CA ARG A 228 -21.31 -9.70 30.58
C ARG A 228 -21.23 -9.84 29.06
N LEU A 229 -21.64 -8.81 28.33
CA LEU A 229 -21.54 -8.71 26.86
C LEU A 229 -20.10 -8.94 26.36
N THR A 230 -19.08 -8.43 27.05
CA THR A 230 -17.68 -8.65 26.65
C THR A 230 -17.26 -10.11 26.82
N GLN A 231 -17.69 -10.75 27.90
CA GLN A 231 -17.42 -12.17 28.13
C GLN A 231 -18.08 -13.03 27.06
N LEU A 232 -19.35 -12.78 26.74
CA LEU A 232 -20.09 -13.47 25.68
C LEU A 232 -19.45 -13.25 24.30
N ALA A 233 -18.98 -12.03 24.00
CA ALA A 233 -18.27 -11.74 22.75
C ALA A 233 -16.97 -12.55 22.61
N ILE A 234 -16.23 -12.75 23.71
CA ILE A 234 -15.01 -13.56 23.72
C ILE A 234 -15.34 -15.03 23.48
N LYS A 235 -16.33 -15.57 24.21
CA LYS A 235 -16.79 -16.97 24.05
C LYS A 235 -17.30 -17.22 22.63
N LEU A 236 -18.14 -16.34 22.11
CA LEU A 236 -18.62 -16.43 20.74
C LEU A 236 -17.44 -16.42 19.76
N ASN A 237 -16.52 -15.46 19.88
CA ASN A 237 -15.33 -15.42 19.01
C ASN A 237 -14.46 -16.68 19.11
N LEU A 238 -14.37 -17.32 20.27
CA LEU A 238 -13.65 -18.58 20.43
C LEU A 238 -14.35 -19.75 19.73
N LEU A 239 -15.69 -19.82 19.81
CA LEU A 239 -16.50 -20.89 19.22
C LEU A 239 -16.56 -20.84 17.69
N ILE A 240 -16.84 -19.66 17.11
CA ILE A 240 -17.03 -19.53 15.66
C ILE A 240 -15.81 -18.98 14.93
N PHE A 241 -14.87 -18.39 15.68
CA PHE A 241 -13.58 -17.91 15.19
C PHE A 241 -13.64 -17.07 13.92
N VAL A 242 -14.67 -16.21 13.80
CA VAL A 242 -14.79 -15.23 12.70
C VAL A 242 -13.79 -14.09 12.89
N ARG A 243 -13.64 -13.21 11.89
CA ARG A 243 -12.69 -12.09 12.02
C ARG A 243 -13.27 -11.02 12.94
N SER A 244 -12.39 -10.28 13.62
CA SER A 244 -12.83 -9.20 14.54
C SER A 244 -13.77 -8.18 13.87
N SER A 245 -13.53 -7.80 12.62
CA SER A 245 -14.45 -6.90 11.89
C SER A 245 -15.80 -7.56 11.58
N GLU A 246 -15.81 -8.85 11.27
CA GLU A 246 -17.03 -9.62 11.00
C GLU A 246 -17.88 -9.71 12.28
N LEU A 247 -17.23 -9.98 13.41
CA LEU A 247 -17.84 -10.06 14.74
C LEU A 247 -18.43 -8.73 15.24
N ARG A 248 -17.64 -7.66 15.17
CA ARG A 248 -18.02 -6.36 15.75
C ARG A 248 -19.21 -5.70 15.06
N PHE A 249 -19.31 -5.88 13.76
CA PHE A 249 -20.35 -5.24 12.95
C PHE A 249 -21.53 -6.18 12.66
N ALA A 250 -21.61 -7.30 13.37
CA ALA A 250 -22.69 -8.27 13.23
C ALA A 250 -24.05 -7.66 13.57
N ARG A 251 -25.05 -7.95 12.72
CA ARG A 251 -26.44 -7.52 12.90
C ARG A 251 -27.34 -8.70 13.22
N TRP A 252 -28.42 -8.45 13.96
CA TRP A 252 -29.39 -9.50 14.28
C TRP A 252 -30.06 -10.09 13.04
N SER A 253 -30.26 -9.30 11.98
CA SER A 253 -30.78 -9.78 10.69
C SER A 253 -29.84 -10.73 9.94
N GLU A 254 -28.58 -10.84 10.33
CA GLU A 254 -27.63 -11.79 9.75
C GLU A 254 -27.75 -13.20 10.36
N ILE A 255 -28.47 -13.35 11.49
CA ILE A 255 -28.60 -14.61 12.23
C ILE A 255 -29.95 -15.26 11.95
N ASP A 256 -29.91 -16.46 11.39
CA ASP A 256 -31.05 -17.34 11.32
C ASP A 256 -30.95 -18.40 12.43
N PHE A 257 -31.68 -18.18 13.51
CA PHE A 257 -31.78 -19.11 14.64
C PHE A 257 -32.42 -20.45 14.24
N LYS A 258 -33.35 -20.46 13.28
CA LYS A 258 -34.05 -21.68 12.87
C LYS A 258 -33.13 -22.62 12.11
N SER A 259 -32.33 -22.08 11.20
CA SER A 259 -31.35 -22.87 10.45
C SER A 259 -29.98 -22.91 11.11
N ALA A 260 -29.81 -22.37 12.32
CA ALA A 260 -28.54 -22.27 13.03
C ALA A 260 -27.41 -21.77 12.14
N LEU A 261 -27.62 -20.62 11.49
CA LEU A 261 -26.74 -20.09 10.46
C LEU A 261 -26.57 -18.59 10.59
N TRP A 262 -25.31 -18.14 10.59
CA TRP A 262 -24.96 -16.74 10.42
C TRP A 262 -24.49 -16.49 8.99
N VAL A 263 -25.21 -15.61 8.27
CA VAL A 263 -24.86 -15.19 6.92
C VAL A 263 -24.22 -13.81 6.94
N ILE A 264 -22.90 -13.77 6.95
CA ILE A 264 -22.14 -12.52 6.88
C ILE A 264 -22.21 -12.00 5.43
N PRO A 265 -22.73 -10.77 5.20
CA PRO A 265 -22.86 -10.21 3.86
C PRO A 265 -21.50 -9.82 3.27
N GLU A 266 -21.45 -9.53 1.98
CA GLU A 266 -20.21 -9.11 1.28
C GLU A 266 -19.73 -7.75 1.78
N GLU A 267 -20.69 -6.84 1.98
CA GLU A 267 -20.53 -5.48 2.47
C GLU A 267 -21.72 -5.16 3.39
N ARG A 268 -21.56 -4.11 4.21
CA ARG A 268 -22.59 -3.61 5.13
C ARG A 268 -22.84 -2.14 4.86
N GLU A 269 -23.98 -1.65 5.35
CA GLU A 269 -24.23 -0.22 5.37
C GLU A 269 -23.17 0.50 6.21
N THR A 270 -22.62 1.58 5.65
CA THR A 270 -21.59 2.38 6.32
C THR A 270 -22.24 3.29 7.34
N ILE A 271 -21.68 3.30 8.54
CA ILE A 271 -22.15 4.12 9.65
C ILE A 271 -21.26 5.34 9.75
N GLU A 272 -21.89 6.50 9.78
CA GLU A 272 -21.21 7.79 9.87
C GLU A 272 -20.32 7.86 11.12
N GLY A 273 -19.09 8.34 10.95
CA GLY A 273 -18.11 8.47 12.03
C GLY A 273 -17.45 7.17 12.50
N ILE A 274 -17.86 6.00 12.00
CA ILE A 274 -17.29 4.69 12.40
C ILE A 274 -16.46 4.12 11.26
N LYS A 275 -15.13 4.17 11.41
CA LYS A 275 -14.19 3.63 10.42
C LYS A 275 -14.45 2.14 10.19
N HIS A 276 -14.47 1.76 8.91
CA HIS A 276 -14.58 0.38 8.43
C HIS A 276 -15.91 -0.33 8.77
N SER A 277 -16.96 0.41 9.16
CA SER A 277 -18.29 -0.12 9.48
C SER A 277 -18.97 -0.83 8.31
N GLY A 278 -18.74 -0.37 7.07
CA GLY A 278 -19.26 -1.02 5.87
C GLY A 278 -18.59 -2.36 5.49
N ARG A 279 -17.62 -2.85 6.27
CA ARG A 279 -16.96 -4.14 5.98
C ARG A 279 -17.87 -5.31 6.31
N GLY A 280 -18.18 -6.11 5.30
CA GLY A 280 -18.72 -7.46 5.45
C GLY A 280 -17.61 -8.51 5.47
N ALA A 281 -17.85 -9.64 4.79
CA ALA A 281 -16.91 -10.72 4.65
C ALA A 281 -15.62 -10.28 3.91
N LYS A 282 -14.45 -10.67 4.42
CA LYS A 282 -13.14 -10.24 3.89
C LYS A 282 -12.98 -10.48 2.38
N MET A 283 -13.56 -11.57 1.87
CA MET A 283 -13.43 -11.98 0.47
C MET A 283 -14.48 -11.34 -0.46
N ARG A 284 -15.29 -10.38 0.03
CA ARG A 284 -16.36 -9.72 -0.72
C ARG A 284 -17.32 -10.72 -1.38
N ARG A 285 -17.64 -11.78 -0.63
CA ARG A 285 -18.60 -12.83 -0.97
C ARG A 285 -19.32 -13.23 0.31
N LYS A 286 -20.61 -13.58 0.21
CA LYS A 286 -21.38 -14.00 1.39
C LYS A 286 -20.66 -15.14 2.10
N HIS A 287 -20.38 -14.96 3.39
CA HIS A 287 -19.74 -15.99 4.20
C HIS A 287 -20.79 -16.63 5.10
N TYR A 288 -21.01 -17.93 4.90
CA TYR A 288 -21.98 -18.72 5.64
C TYR A 288 -21.26 -19.42 6.79
N VAL A 289 -21.58 -19.05 8.03
CA VAL A 289 -20.98 -19.56 9.26
C VAL A 289 -22.04 -20.36 10.00
N PRO A 290 -21.96 -21.70 10.02
CA PRO A 290 -22.86 -22.49 10.86
C PRO A 290 -22.69 -22.14 12.34
N LEU A 291 -23.73 -22.35 13.13
CA LEU A 291 -23.71 -22.08 14.58
C LEU A 291 -23.87 -23.40 15.33
N CYS A 292 -22.97 -23.67 16.27
CA CYS A 292 -23.11 -24.75 17.24
C CYS A 292 -24.13 -24.40 18.33
N ASN A 293 -24.61 -25.40 19.06
CA ASN A 293 -25.60 -25.23 20.12
C ASN A 293 -25.15 -24.22 21.20
N GLN A 294 -23.86 -24.27 21.58
CA GLN A 294 -23.24 -23.37 22.53
C GLN A 294 -23.24 -21.92 22.03
N ALA A 295 -22.97 -21.70 20.73
CA ALA A 295 -23.02 -20.37 20.12
C ALA A 295 -24.46 -19.83 20.06
N LEU A 296 -25.46 -20.68 19.78
CA LEU A 296 -26.87 -20.29 19.81
C LEU A 296 -27.30 -19.84 21.20
N ALA A 297 -26.95 -20.59 22.25
CA ALA A 297 -27.24 -20.19 23.64
C ALA A 297 -26.61 -18.84 23.99
N ILE A 298 -25.37 -18.59 23.57
CA ILE A 298 -24.72 -17.28 23.75
C ILE A 298 -25.44 -16.17 22.98
N LEU A 299 -25.90 -16.45 21.75
CA LEU A 299 -26.64 -15.49 20.94
C LEU A 299 -28.01 -15.17 21.54
N GLU A 300 -28.70 -16.13 22.15
CA GLU A 300 -29.94 -15.88 22.89
C GLU A 300 -29.69 -14.95 24.08
N GLU A 301 -28.66 -15.21 24.88
CA GLU A 301 -28.29 -14.33 26.00
C GLU A 301 -27.88 -12.93 25.53
N LEU A 302 -27.13 -12.83 24.42
CA LEU A 302 -26.77 -11.54 23.82
C LEU A 302 -28.01 -10.78 23.33
N LYS A 303 -29.02 -11.50 22.83
CA LYS A 303 -30.27 -10.90 22.36
C LYS A 303 -31.01 -10.23 23.51
N ASP A 304 -31.13 -10.90 24.66
CA ASP A 304 -31.75 -10.34 25.87
C ASP A 304 -31.01 -9.10 26.39
N LEU A 305 -29.69 -9.03 26.18
CA LEU A 305 -28.85 -7.90 26.63
C LEU A 305 -28.82 -6.70 25.68
N THR A 306 -29.12 -6.89 24.39
CA THR A 306 -28.82 -5.87 23.36
C THR A 306 -29.99 -5.53 22.44
N TYR A 307 -30.99 -6.40 22.34
CA TYR A 307 -32.08 -6.26 21.38
C TYR A 307 -33.36 -5.76 22.07
N ASP A 308 -33.89 -4.64 21.60
CA ASP A 308 -35.22 -4.16 21.98
C ASP A 308 -36.27 -4.65 20.96
N VAL A 309 -37.44 -5.05 21.43
CA VAL A 309 -38.49 -5.75 20.66
C VAL A 309 -39.14 -4.85 19.58
N ASN A 310 -38.77 -3.58 19.53
CA ASN A 310 -39.33 -2.56 18.60
C ASN A 310 -38.84 -2.67 17.13
N GLY A 311 -38.16 -3.75 16.75
CA GLY A 311 -37.95 -4.10 15.33
C GLY A 311 -36.77 -3.42 14.62
N ASP A 312 -35.73 -3.01 15.36
CA ASP A 312 -34.48 -2.51 14.77
C ASP A 312 -33.49 -3.66 14.48
N ASP A 313 -32.82 -3.62 13.33
CA ASP A 313 -31.76 -4.53 12.88
C ASP A 313 -30.43 -4.27 13.62
N GLY A 314 -30.52 -4.09 14.94
CA GLY A 314 -29.45 -3.63 15.82
C GLY A 314 -28.18 -4.49 15.80
N PHE A 315 -27.15 -4.01 16.48
CA PHE A 315 -25.91 -4.76 16.63
C PHE A 315 -26.07 -5.91 17.62
N ILE A 316 -25.47 -7.06 17.30
CA ILE A 316 -25.31 -8.16 18.26
C ILE A 316 -24.38 -7.75 19.40
N LEU A 317 -23.33 -6.98 19.09
CA LEU A 317 -22.32 -6.54 20.04
C LEU A 317 -22.24 -5.02 20.07
N THR A 318 -22.96 -4.43 21.01
CA THR A 318 -23.04 -2.98 21.19
C THR A 318 -21.86 -2.41 21.99
N GLY A 319 -21.65 -1.10 21.87
CA GLY A 319 -20.67 -0.35 22.65
C GLY A 319 -21.12 -0.19 24.10
N CYS A 320 -20.19 -0.27 25.04
CA CYS A 320 -20.49 -0.17 26.47
C CYS A 320 -21.00 1.21 26.93
N TYR A 321 -20.87 2.25 26.10
CA TYR A 321 -21.32 3.61 26.39
C TYR A 321 -22.42 4.09 25.43
N ASP A 322 -22.62 3.40 24.32
CA ASP A 322 -23.51 3.83 23.24
C ASP A 322 -24.01 2.58 22.51
N ALA A 323 -25.28 2.24 22.75
CA ALA A 323 -25.91 1.06 22.18
C ALA A 323 -26.08 1.14 20.66
N MET A 324 -26.06 2.35 20.09
CA MET A 324 -26.14 2.59 18.64
C MET A 324 -24.79 2.41 17.94
N LYS A 325 -23.71 2.20 18.71
CA LYS A 325 -22.37 1.93 18.17
C LYS A 325 -21.99 0.47 18.40
N PRO A 326 -21.20 -0.13 17.50
CA PRO A 326 -20.66 -1.45 17.71
C PRO A 326 -19.55 -1.43 18.75
N MET A 327 -19.29 -2.61 19.33
CA MET A 327 -18.14 -2.84 20.21
C MET A 327 -16.83 -2.36 19.56
N SER A 328 -15.91 -1.81 20.36
CA SER A 328 -14.57 -1.41 19.89
C SER A 328 -13.69 -2.61 19.51
N GLU A 329 -12.79 -2.44 18.52
CA GLU A 329 -11.84 -3.50 18.11
C GLU A 329 -10.88 -3.92 19.22
N ASN A 330 -10.63 -3.02 20.16
CA ASN A 330 -9.71 -3.27 21.24
C ASN A 330 -10.38 -3.94 22.45
N THR A 331 -11.70 -4.09 22.47
CA THR A 331 -12.43 -4.58 23.67
C THR A 331 -11.98 -6.00 24.05
N ILE A 332 -11.98 -6.94 23.10
CA ILE A 332 -11.55 -8.33 23.34
C ILE A 332 -10.08 -8.38 23.81
N ASN A 333 -9.18 -7.70 23.10
CA ASN A 333 -7.76 -7.68 23.47
C ASN A 333 -7.52 -7.02 24.83
N LYS A 334 -8.26 -5.96 25.18
CA LYS A 334 -8.19 -5.34 26.51
C LYS A 334 -8.70 -6.27 27.60
N ALA A 335 -9.72 -7.08 27.33
CA ALA A 335 -10.20 -8.09 28.26
C ALA A 335 -9.17 -9.21 28.47
N LEU A 336 -8.57 -9.73 27.39
CA LEU A 336 -7.49 -10.73 27.48
C LEU A 336 -6.29 -10.23 28.30
N ARG A 337 -5.88 -8.97 28.11
CA ARG A 337 -4.84 -8.35 28.96
C ARG A 337 -5.21 -8.30 30.44
N LYS A 338 -6.48 -8.04 30.75
CA LYS A 338 -6.97 -8.05 32.13
C LYS A 338 -7.05 -9.47 32.72
N MET A 339 -7.20 -10.49 31.87
CA MET A 339 -7.11 -11.91 32.25
C MET A 339 -5.66 -12.39 32.40
N GLY A 340 -4.66 -11.50 32.25
CA GLY A 340 -3.25 -11.81 32.45
C GLY A 340 -2.51 -12.33 31.22
N TYR A 341 -3.05 -12.13 30.00
CA TYR A 341 -2.37 -12.48 28.75
C TYR A 341 -1.72 -11.26 28.10
N ASP A 342 -0.46 -11.37 27.66
CA ASP A 342 0.10 -10.40 26.72
C ASP A 342 -0.39 -10.69 25.30
N THR A 343 -1.20 -9.77 24.76
CA THR A 343 -1.74 -9.87 23.39
C THR A 343 -0.70 -9.74 22.27
N LYS A 344 0.58 -9.52 22.60
CA LYS A 344 1.69 -9.52 21.65
C LYS A 344 2.40 -10.86 21.59
N THR A 345 2.46 -11.60 22.69
CA THR A 345 3.26 -12.83 22.81
C THR A 345 2.43 -14.07 23.11
N ASP A 346 1.37 -13.93 23.91
CA ASP A 346 0.65 -15.08 24.47
C ASP A 346 -0.63 -15.34 23.67
N LEU A 347 -1.57 -14.39 23.70
CA LEU A 347 -2.90 -14.59 23.11
C LEU A 347 -3.57 -13.28 22.74
N CYS A 348 -3.94 -13.16 21.47
CA CYS A 348 -4.81 -12.08 20.99
C CYS A 348 -6.14 -12.63 20.49
N GLY A 349 -7.14 -11.76 20.30
CA GLY A 349 -8.44 -12.19 19.77
C GLY A 349 -8.38 -12.79 18.36
N HIS A 350 -7.31 -12.55 17.59
CA HIS A 350 -7.05 -13.26 16.34
C HIS A 350 -6.45 -14.65 16.57
N GLY A 351 -5.73 -14.86 17.67
CA GLY A 351 -5.11 -16.12 18.06
C GLY A 351 -6.13 -17.25 18.28
N PHE A 352 -7.38 -16.95 18.63
CA PHE A 352 -8.45 -17.96 18.68
C PHE A 352 -8.65 -18.70 17.36
N ARG A 353 -8.42 -18.02 16.23
CA ARG A 353 -8.49 -18.64 14.91
C ARG A 353 -7.38 -19.64 14.70
N THR A 354 -6.16 -19.29 15.08
CA THR A 354 -5.01 -20.19 15.05
C THR A 354 -5.28 -21.39 15.95
N LEU A 355 -5.73 -21.15 17.18
CA LEU A 355 -6.02 -22.18 18.18
C LEU A 355 -7.05 -23.20 17.68
N ALA A 356 -8.19 -22.73 17.17
CA ALA A 356 -9.22 -23.60 16.60
C ALA A 356 -8.69 -24.39 15.40
N CYS A 357 -7.94 -23.76 14.50
CA CYS A 357 -7.39 -24.45 13.32
C CYS A 357 -6.37 -25.52 13.71
N SER A 358 -5.47 -25.22 14.65
CA SER A 358 -4.50 -26.20 15.17
C SER A 358 -5.23 -27.41 15.75
N ALA A 359 -6.24 -27.19 16.61
CA ALA A 359 -7.01 -28.28 17.20
C ALA A 359 -7.77 -29.12 16.16
N LEU A 360 -8.40 -28.45 15.18
CA LEU A 360 -9.13 -29.12 14.11
C LEU A 360 -8.20 -29.97 13.22
N ILE A 361 -7.00 -29.47 12.90
CA ILE A 361 -6.01 -30.21 12.12
C ILE A 361 -5.46 -31.39 12.94
N GLU A 362 -5.09 -31.16 14.20
CA GLU A 362 -4.57 -32.22 15.09
C GLU A 362 -5.58 -33.33 15.38
N SER A 363 -6.89 -33.03 15.32
CA SER A 363 -7.93 -34.05 15.46
C SER A 363 -7.82 -35.16 14.40
N GLY A 364 -7.31 -34.85 13.21
CA GLY A 364 -7.25 -35.77 12.07
C GLY A 364 -8.62 -36.11 11.45
N ILE A 365 -9.71 -35.49 11.89
CA ILE A 365 -11.09 -35.79 11.43
C ILE A 365 -11.48 -34.95 10.20
N TRP A 366 -11.06 -33.69 10.18
CA TRP A 366 -11.59 -32.68 9.26
C TRP A 366 -10.66 -32.43 8.07
N PRO A 367 -11.17 -32.42 6.83
CA PRO A 367 -10.39 -32.01 5.68
C PRO A 367 -9.95 -30.54 5.78
N GLU A 368 -8.70 -30.23 5.40
CA GLU A 368 -8.14 -28.88 5.44
C GLU A 368 -9.02 -27.86 4.67
N ASP A 369 -9.55 -28.26 3.51
CA ASP A 369 -10.42 -27.41 2.68
C ASP A 369 -11.67 -26.93 3.46
N VAL A 370 -12.21 -27.77 4.36
CA VAL A 370 -13.39 -27.45 5.19
C VAL A 370 -13.03 -26.41 6.26
N VAL A 371 -11.86 -26.55 6.88
CA VAL A 371 -11.32 -25.62 7.89
C VAL A 371 -11.02 -24.25 7.24
N GLU A 372 -10.35 -24.25 6.08
CA GLU A 372 -10.03 -23.04 5.32
C GLU A 372 -11.28 -22.29 4.84
N LEU A 373 -12.32 -23.01 4.39
CA LEU A 373 -13.61 -22.42 4.03
C LEU A 373 -14.29 -21.75 5.22
N GLN A 374 -14.25 -22.36 6.41
CA GLN A 374 -14.79 -21.76 7.63
C GLN A 374 -14.01 -20.50 8.05
N MET A 375 -12.72 -20.45 7.76
CA MET A 375 -11.91 -19.26 7.93
C MET A 375 -12.24 -18.16 6.90
N SER A 376 -13.12 -18.39 5.92
CA SER A 376 -13.32 -17.48 4.78
C SER A 376 -11.97 -17.20 4.09
N HIS A 377 -11.17 -18.25 3.90
CA HIS A 377 -10.01 -18.23 3.03
C HIS A 377 -10.42 -18.67 1.63
N MET A 378 -9.67 -18.21 0.62
CA MET A 378 -9.85 -18.72 -0.74
C MET A 378 -8.84 -19.82 -1.02
N GLU A 379 -9.32 -20.83 -1.73
CA GLU A 379 -8.50 -21.87 -2.32
C GLU A 379 -7.36 -21.22 -3.13
N LYS A 380 -6.12 -21.47 -2.73
CA LYS A 380 -4.93 -20.88 -3.36
C LYS A 380 -4.65 -21.54 -4.72
N ASN A 381 -5.13 -22.77 -4.93
CA ASN A 381 -4.98 -23.47 -6.18
C ASN A 381 -6.10 -23.09 -7.16
N ASN A 382 -5.78 -22.25 -8.15
CA ASN A 382 -6.71 -21.76 -9.17
C ASN A 382 -7.47 -22.89 -9.91
N VAL A 383 -6.86 -24.08 -10.05
CA VAL A 383 -7.50 -25.24 -10.71
C VAL A 383 -8.58 -25.82 -9.81
N ARG A 384 -8.30 -26.07 -8.53
CA ARG A 384 -9.30 -26.55 -7.56
C ARG A 384 -10.38 -25.50 -7.30
N ALA A 385 -10.01 -24.23 -7.19
CA ALA A 385 -10.93 -23.12 -6.96
C ALA A 385 -12.07 -23.07 -8.00
N ALA A 386 -11.80 -23.46 -9.26
CA ALA A 386 -12.82 -23.52 -10.31
C ALA A 386 -13.91 -24.57 -10.04
N TYR A 387 -13.58 -25.68 -9.37
CA TYR A 387 -14.52 -26.78 -9.08
C TYR A 387 -15.18 -26.66 -7.71
N THR A 388 -14.46 -26.16 -6.70
CA THR A 388 -14.94 -26.09 -5.31
C THR A 388 -15.74 -24.82 -5.01
N HIS A 389 -15.75 -23.79 -5.88
CA HIS A 389 -16.40 -22.50 -5.59
C HIS A 389 -17.91 -22.57 -5.31
N LYS A 390 -18.60 -23.65 -5.72
CA LYS A 390 -20.03 -23.88 -5.41
C LYS A 390 -20.26 -24.75 -4.17
N ALA A 391 -19.28 -25.56 -3.77
CA ALA A 391 -19.40 -26.48 -2.66
C ALA A 391 -19.16 -25.73 -1.34
N LYS A 392 -20.25 -25.45 -0.60
CA LYS A 392 -20.17 -24.71 0.68
C LYS A 392 -19.81 -25.60 1.87
N HIS A 393 -19.77 -26.92 1.69
CA HIS A 393 -19.52 -27.95 2.72
C HIS A 393 -20.27 -27.68 4.04
N LEU A 394 -21.52 -27.19 3.97
CA LEU A 394 -22.23 -26.65 5.14
C LEU A 394 -22.45 -27.71 6.21
N GLU A 395 -22.89 -28.91 5.82
CA GLU A 395 -23.15 -29.99 6.78
C GLU A 395 -21.87 -30.47 7.48
N GLN A 396 -20.77 -30.62 6.73
CA GLN A 396 -19.47 -30.93 7.34
C GLN A 396 -19.01 -29.82 8.29
N ARG A 397 -19.20 -28.54 7.94
CA ARG A 397 -18.85 -27.42 8.82
C ARG A 397 -19.76 -27.32 10.05
N ARG A 398 -21.02 -27.74 9.97
CA ARG A 398 -21.92 -27.86 11.13
C ARG A 398 -21.37 -28.86 12.13
N LEU A 399 -21.05 -30.07 11.66
CA LEU A 399 -20.46 -31.11 12.50
C LEU A 399 -19.12 -30.67 13.08
N MET A 400 -18.28 -30.01 12.27
CA MET A 400 -16.98 -29.49 12.69
C MET A 400 -17.07 -28.44 13.80
N LEU A 401 -17.96 -27.46 13.65
CA LEU A 401 -18.13 -26.42 14.68
C LEU A 401 -18.79 -26.96 15.94
N GLN A 402 -19.69 -27.94 15.82
CA GLN A 402 -20.25 -28.61 16.99
C GLN A 402 -19.16 -29.40 17.72
N TRP A 403 -18.35 -30.19 16.99
CA TRP A 403 -17.23 -30.92 17.56
C TRP A 403 -16.23 -30.00 18.27
N TRP A 404 -15.90 -28.85 17.67
CA TRP A 404 -15.02 -27.86 18.31
C TRP A 404 -15.62 -27.32 19.61
N ALA A 405 -16.92 -27.03 19.62
CA ALA A 405 -17.62 -26.56 20.81
C ALA A 405 -17.63 -27.63 21.92
N ASP A 406 -17.92 -28.88 21.57
CA ASP A 406 -17.93 -30.00 22.51
C ASP A 406 -16.51 -30.30 23.04
N PHE A 407 -15.48 -30.10 22.21
CA PHE A 407 -14.07 -30.20 22.61
C PHE A 407 -13.69 -29.13 23.65
N LEU A 408 -14.17 -27.90 23.49
CA LEU A 408 -13.97 -26.83 24.48
C LEU A 408 -14.71 -27.14 25.79
N ASP A 409 -15.95 -27.64 25.72
CA ASP A 409 -16.71 -28.03 26.91
C ASP A 409 -16.04 -29.20 27.65
N ALA A 410 -15.51 -30.19 26.92
CA ALA A 410 -14.71 -31.26 27.50
C ALA A 410 -13.46 -30.71 28.22
N ASN A 411 -12.78 -29.73 27.61
CA ASN A 411 -11.60 -29.09 28.20
C ASN A 411 -11.90 -28.22 29.42
N SER A 412 -13.15 -27.82 29.63
CA SER A 412 -13.56 -27.11 30.85
C SER A 412 -13.49 -28.01 32.10
N ASN A 413 -13.48 -29.34 31.93
CA ASN A 413 -13.41 -30.32 33.02
C ASN A 413 -12.01 -30.95 33.17
N GLY A 414 -11.01 -30.47 32.43
CA GLY A 414 -9.65 -30.99 32.43
C GLY A 414 -9.08 -31.10 31.02
N MET A 415 -7.75 -31.12 30.89
CA MET A 415 -7.10 -31.13 29.58
C MET A 415 -7.43 -32.40 28.79
N VAL A 416 -7.95 -32.23 27.57
CA VAL A 416 -8.19 -33.30 26.60
C VAL A 416 -7.52 -32.92 25.28
N ARG A 417 -6.73 -33.83 24.72
CA ARG A 417 -6.03 -33.58 23.44
C ARG A 417 -6.99 -33.72 22.25
N PRO A 418 -6.83 -32.93 21.18
CA PRO A 418 -7.72 -32.99 20.02
C PRO A 418 -7.82 -34.37 19.39
N PHE A 419 -6.69 -35.05 19.19
CA PHE A 419 -6.65 -36.40 18.62
C PHE A 419 -7.42 -37.40 19.48
N GLU A 420 -7.21 -37.39 20.79
CA GLU A 420 -7.89 -38.30 21.73
C GLU A 420 -9.40 -38.06 21.78
N PHE A 421 -9.82 -36.80 21.71
CA PHE A 421 -11.24 -36.45 21.65
C PHE A 421 -11.87 -36.92 20.33
N GLY A 422 -11.12 -36.80 19.22
CA GLY A 422 -11.58 -37.25 17.91
C GLY A 422 -11.79 -38.76 17.78
N GLN A 423 -11.10 -39.57 18.58
CA GLN A 423 -11.26 -41.03 18.59
C GLN A 423 -12.44 -41.52 19.46
N LYS A 424 -13.03 -40.64 20.29
CA LYS A 424 -14.12 -40.99 21.21
C LYS A 424 -15.52 -40.87 20.59
N GLY A 425 -15.63 -40.41 19.35
CA GLY A 425 -16.88 -40.07 18.66
C GLY A 425 -17.40 -41.15 17.73
#